data_AF-A0A972TFU2-F1
#
_entry.id   AF-A0A972TFU2-F1
#
_cell.length_a   1.000
_cell.length_b   1.000
_cell.length_c   1.000
_cell.angle_alpha   90.00
_cell.angle_beta   90.00
_cell.angle_gamma   90.00
#
_symmetry.space_group_name_H-M   'P 1'
#
loop_
_entity.id
_entity.type
_entity.pdbx_description
1 polymer ?
#
loop_
_entity_poly.entity_id
_entity_poly.type
_entity_poly.pdbx_seq_one_letter_code
_entity_poly.pdbx_strand_id
1 'polypeptide(L)'
;MEEKNKNRRKNYFIKKRFQGAFIVKFCLLVILGSMISGAIIYIMSKAALTTTFENCRLTVKSTADFILPAVLLSSAVVIVLIGLSAIAVTLFTSHKIAGPLYRIEKDVEEVAAGNLNTRFNLREGDEIKTLAESLNYMTSSLRTDIDEIKRDVRALESLVKEEALKEKIARIKEILDKFKT
;
A
#
# COMPACT_ATOMS: atom_id res chain seq x y z
N MET A 1 14.11 -36.50 -20.02
CA MET A 1 12.86 -36.12 -19.34
C MET A 1 13.08 -34.77 -18.68
N GLU A 2 12.10 -33.89 -18.85
CA GLU A 2 12.15 -32.43 -18.64
C GLU A 2 12.39 -32.00 -17.20
N GLU A 3 13.28 -31.02 -16.99
CA GLU A 3 13.11 -30.02 -15.95
C GLU A 3 12.79 -28.66 -16.61
N LYS A 4 11.48 -28.38 -16.72
CA LYS A 4 11.00 -27.05 -17.11
C LYS A 4 11.30 -26.06 -15.99
N ASN A 5 12.37 -25.29 -16.20
CA ASN A 5 12.80 -24.23 -15.31
C ASN A 5 11.66 -23.23 -15.08
N LYS A 6 11.25 -23.12 -13.82
CA LYS A 6 10.06 -22.40 -13.34
C LYS A 6 10.22 -20.90 -13.61
N ASN A 7 9.49 -20.43 -14.62
CA ASN A 7 9.43 -19.03 -15.04
C ASN A 7 9.17 -18.10 -13.85
N ARG A 8 10.22 -17.48 -13.30
CA ARG A 8 10.12 -16.43 -12.25
C ARG A 8 9.62 -15.16 -12.93
N ARG A 9 8.30 -15.02 -13.08
CA ARG A 9 7.68 -13.79 -13.61
C ARG A 9 7.99 -12.63 -12.67
N LYS A 10 9.07 -11.87 -12.98
CA LYS A 10 9.42 -10.60 -12.34
C LYS A 10 8.45 -9.51 -12.79
N ASN A 11 7.21 -9.58 -12.32
CA ASN A 11 6.22 -8.54 -12.63
C ASN A 11 6.19 -7.54 -11.46
N TYR A 12 7.20 -6.66 -11.41
CA TYR A 12 7.32 -5.62 -10.36
C TYR A 12 6.15 -4.62 -10.36
N PHE A 13 5.45 -4.49 -11.49
CA PHE A 13 4.30 -3.60 -11.64
C PHE A 13 2.98 -4.38 -11.62
N ILE A 14 2.43 -4.59 -10.43
CA ILE A 14 1.12 -5.24 -10.27
C ILE A 14 -0.03 -4.24 -10.54
N LYS A 15 0.19 -2.92 -10.31
CA LYS A 15 -0.75 -1.83 -10.65
C LYS A 15 -0.02 -0.60 -11.21
N LYS A 16 0.24 -0.61 -12.53
CA LYS A 16 1.04 0.41 -13.27
C LYS A 16 0.58 1.86 -13.11
N ARG A 17 -0.71 2.10 -12.87
CA ARG A 17 -1.27 3.47 -12.81
C ARG A 17 -0.91 4.21 -11.51
N PHE A 18 -1.08 3.59 -10.35
CA PHE A 18 -0.80 4.23 -9.06
C PHE A 18 0.71 4.41 -8.85
N GLN A 19 1.47 3.32 -9.01
CA GLN A 19 2.93 3.34 -8.87
C GLN A 19 3.58 4.28 -9.89
N GLY A 20 3.13 4.27 -11.14
CA GLY A 20 3.65 5.15 -12.20
C GLY A 20 3.38 6.63 -11.92
N ALA A 21 2.14 6.99 -11.59
CA ALA A 21 1.79 8.39 -11.27
C ALA A 21 2.56 8.91 -10.07
N PHE A 22 2.78 8.04 -9.08
CA PHE A 22 3.53 8.34 -7.89
C PHE A 22 5.03 8.58 -8.19
N ILE A 23 5.67 7.66 -8.91
CA ILE A 23 7.07 7.77 -9.32
C ILE A 23 7.29 9.03 -10.15
N VAL A 24 6.41 9.33 -11.11
CA VAL A 24 6.52 10.53 -11.95
C VAL A 24 6.47 11.80 -11.11
N LYS A 25 5.52 11.92 -10.16
CA LYS A 25 5.44 13.09 -9.27
C LYS A 25 6.71 13.25 -8.42
N PHE A 26 7.24 12.14 -7.91
CA PHE A 26 8.48 12.15 -7.14
C PHE A 26 9.68 12.59 -7.99
N CYS A 27 9.83 12.04 -9.20
CA CYS A 27 10.88 12.44 -10.14
C CYS A 27 10.79 13.93 -10.52
N LEU A 28 9.58 14.44 -10.80
CA LEU A 28 9.38 15.86 -11.10
C LEU A 28 9.79 16.75 -9.93
N LEU A 29 9.46 16.36 -8.69
CA LEU A 29 9.86 17.09 -7.49
C LEU A 29 11.39 17.11 -7.32
N VAL A 30 12.06 15.97 -7.53
CA VAL A 30 13.53 15.87 -7.47
C VAL A 30 14.19 16.74 -8.55
N ILE A 31 13.67 16.73 -9.78
CA ILE A 31 14.17 17.57 -10.87
C ILE A 31 14.03 19.05 -10.52
N LEU A 32 12.86 19.47 -10.02
CA LEU A 32 12.62 20.85 -9.58
C LEU A 32 13.56 21.26 -8.45
N GLY A 33 13.75 20.40 -7.44
CA GLY A 33 14.68 20.64 -6.34
C GLY A 33 16.13 20.80 -6.83
N SER A 34 16.56 19.96 -7.78
CA SER A 34 17.89 20.04 -8.39
C SER A 34 18.08 21.33 -9.20
N MET A 35 17.07 21.75 -9.97
CA MET A 35 17.10 23.02 -10.70
C MET A 35 17.19 24.23 -9.76
N ILE A 36 16.41 24.23 -8.67
CA ILE A 36 16.48 25.29 -7.64
C ILE A 36 17.86 25.31 -6.98
N SER A 37 18.39 24.15 -6.61
CA SER A 37 19.74 24.01 -6.04
C SER A 37 20.81 24.58 -6.98
N GLY A 38 20.76 24.25 -8.28
CA GLY A 38 21.68 24.77 -9.29
C GLY A 38 21.58 26.29 -9.45
N ALA A 39 20.37 26.85 -9.43
CA ALA A 39 20.15 28.29 -9.52
C ALA A 39 20.72 29.04 -8.32
N ILE A 40 20.54 28.52 -7.10
CA ILE A 40 21.09 29.09 -5.86
C ILE A 40 22.62 29.13 -5.94
N ILE A 41 23.25 28.00 -6.29
CA ILE A 41 24.71 27.90 -6.44
C ILE A 41 25.22 28.90 -7.49
N TYR A 42 24.55 29.01 -8.64
CA TYR A 42 24.93 29.93 -9.70
C TYR A 42 24.85 31.40 -9.27
N ILE A 43 23.74 31.82 -8.64
CA ILE A 43 23.55 33.19 -8.17
C ILE A 43 24.60 33.56 -7.11
N MET A 44 24.82 32.70 -6.12
CA MET A 44 25.82 32.96 -5.08
C MET A 44 27.23 33.02 -5.66
N SER A 45 27.58 32.09 -6.56
CA SER A 45 28.89 32.07 -7.24
C SER A 45 29.15 33.35 -8.05
N LYS A 46 28.14 33.86 -8.77
CA LYS A 46 28.27 35.13 -9.51
C LYS A 46 28.37 36.35 -8.58
N ALA A 47 27.63 36.35 -7.47
CA ALA A 47 27.71 37.41 -6.46
C ALA A 47 29.11 37.47 -5.80
N ALA A 48 29.76 36.32 -5.61
CA ALA A 48 31.16 36.21 -5.14
C ALA A 48 32.13 37.05 -5.95
N LEU A 49 32.05 36.85 -7.27
CA LEU A 49 32.98 37.39 -8.23
C LEU A 49 32.84 38.92 -8.33
N THR A 50 31.67 39.45 -7.97
CA THR A 50 31.36 40.88 -8.04
C THR A 50 31.81 41.64 -6.79
N THR A 51 31.92 40.98 -5.62
CA THR A 51 32.13 41.65 -4.31
C THR A 51 33.59 41.69 -3.85
N THR A 52 34.54 41.19 -4.66
CA THR A 52 35.95 40.99 -4.25
C THR A 52 36.94 41.98 -4.89
N PHE A 53 36.45 42.97 -5.66
CA PHE A 53 37.30 43.98 -6.32
C PHE A 53 37.17 45.38 -5.69
N GLU A 54 37.22 45.51 -4.36
CA GLU A 54 37.50 46.79 -3.70
C GLU A 54 38.83 46.73 -2.94
N ASN A 55 39.79 47.55 -3.38
CA ASN A 55 41.07 47.87 -2.75
C ASN A 55 42.00 46.68 -2.45
N CYS A 56 42.99 46.47 -3.33
CA CYS A 56 44.09 45.50 -3.25
C CYS A 56 44.53 45.08 -1.82
N ARG A 57 43.82 44.12 -1.22
CA ARG A 57 44.33 43.19 -0.21
C ARG A 57 43.91 41.80 -0.65
N LEU A 58 44.87 41.05 -1.17
CA LEU A 58 44.69 39.63 -1.49
C LEU A 58 44.60 38.84 -0.18
N THR A 59 43.41 38.82 0.44
CA THR A 59 43.08 37.78 1.40
C THR A 59 42.79 36.52 0.62
N VAL A 60 43.75 35.58 0.62
CA VAL A 60 43.57 34.23 0.11
C VAL A 60 42.54 33.53 0.99
N LYS A 61 41.26 33.75 0.69
CA LYS A 61 40.18 32.91 1.21
C LYS A 61 40.08 31.69 0.32
N SER A 62 39.91 30.53 0.92
CA SER A 62 39.75 29.30 0.14
C SER A 62 38.47 29.43 -0.69
N THR A 63 38.50 28.96 -1.93
CA THR A 63 37.29 28.80 -2.76
C THR A 63 36.20 28.02 -2.02
N ALA A 64 36.61 27.12 -1.12
CA ALA A 64 35.71 26.40 -0.23
C ALA A 64 34.90 27.32 0.69
N ASP A 65 35.48 28.37 1.26
CA ASP A 65 34.77 29.26 2.21
C ASP A 65 33.65 30.05 1.55
N PHE A 66 33.80 30.31 0.25
CA PHE A 66 32.77 31.00 -0.54
C PHE A 66 31.68 30.02 -1.03
N ILE A 67 32.06 28.81 -1.43
CA ILE A 67 31.13 27.82 -2.00
C ILE A 67 30.36 27.05 -0.91
N LEU A 68 30.98 26.79 0.24
CA LEU A 68 30.40 26.06 1.37
C LEU A 68 29.01 26.59 1.77
N PRO A 69 28.78 27.89 2.04
CA PRO A 69 27.46 28.37 2.44
C PRO A 69 26.40 28.17 1.35
N ALA A 70 26.76 28.33 0.07
CA ALA A 70 25.85 28.11 -1.04
C ALA A 70 25.48 26.61 -1.18
N VAL A 71 26.46 25.71 -1.04
CA VAL A 71 26.25 24.26 -1.07
C VAL A 71 25.43 23.81 0.12
N LEU A 72 25.73 24.28 1.32
CA LEU A 72 24.98 23.93 2.53
C LEU A 72 23.52 24.40 2.43
N LEU A 73 23.28 25.63 1.96
CA LEU A 73 21.92 26.14 1.76
C LEU A 73 21.17 25.35 0.68
N SER A 74 21.82 25.07 -0.46
CA SER A 74 21.18 24.35 -1.56
C SER A 74 20.89 22.89 -1.18
N SER A 75 21.80 22.22 -0.47
CA SER A 75 21.58 20.88 0.09
C SER A 75 20.45 20.88 1.12
N ALA A 76 20.39 21.88 2.02
CA ALA A 76 19.31 21.99 3.00
C ALA A 76 17.94 22.12 2.32
N VAL A 77 17.82 22.94 1.27
CA VAL A 77 16.58 23.08 0.49
C VAL A 77 16.15 21.74 -0.12
N VAL A 78 17.08 21.02 -0.76
CA VAL A 78 16.79 19.71 -1.36
C VAL A 78 16.37 18.69 -0.29
N ILE A 79 17.06 18.64 0.85
CA ILE A 79 16.71 17.74 1.97
C ILE A 79 15.30 18.03 2.47
N VAL A 80 14.95 19.31 2.67
CA VAL A 80 13.63 19.71 3.14
C VAL A 80 12.56 19.32 2.12
N LEU A 81 12.77 19.60 0.82
CA LEU A 81 11.82 19.23 -0.24
C LEU A 81 11.62 17.72 -0.33
N ILE A 82 12.71 16.94 -0.32
CA ILE A 82 12.64 15.48 -0.33
C ILE A 82 11.95 14.97 0.94
N GLY A 83 12.29 15.49 2.12
CA GLY A 83 11.68 15.11 3.39
C GLY A 83 10.17 15.37 3.42
N LEU A 84 9.73 16.57 3.02
CA LEU A 84 8.32 16.92 2.91
C LEU A 84 7.58 16.02 1.91
N SER A 85 8.21 15.74 0.77
CA SER A 85 7.65 14.81 -0.21
C SER A 85 7.48 13.42 0.39
N ALA A 86 8.50 12.86 1.04
CA ALA A 86 8.46 11.54 1.64
C ALA A 86 7.36 11.43 2.72
N ILE A 87 7.19 12.48 3.54
CA ILE A 87 6.11 12.56 4.53
C ILE A 87 4.74 12.54 3.84
N ALA A 88 4.52 13.42 2.86
CA ALA A 88 3.24 13.50 2.15
C ALA A 88 2.88 12.14 1.52
N VAL A 89 3.83 11.56 0.81
CA VAL A 89 3.75 10.25 0.17
C VAL A 89 3.32 9.16 1.14
N THR A 90 3.98 9.11 2.30
CA THR A 90 3.74 8.07 3.32
C THR A 90 2.35 8.22 3.89
N LEU A 91 1.93 9.45 4.18
CA LEU A 91 0.59 9.75 4.69
C LEU A 91 -0.51 9.42 3.67
N PHE A 92 -0.32 9.77 2.39
CA PHE A 92 -1.26 9.44 1.33
C PHE A 92 -1.38 7.93 1.09
N THR A 93 -0.24 7.23 1.10
CA THR A 93 -0.20 5.76 0.92
C THR A 93 -0.86 5.06 2.09
N SER A 94 -0.62 5.53 3.32
CA SER A 94 -1.28 5.02 4.52
C SER A 94 -2.81 5.10 4.43
N HIS A 95 -3.34 6.23 3.96
CA HIS A 95 -4.79 6.39 3.79
C HIS A 95 -5.40 5.50 2.71
N LYS A 96 -4.68 5.23 1.61
CA LYS A 96 -5.19 4.44 0.48
C LYS A 96 -4.93 2.93 0.56
N ILE A 97 -4.06 2.51 1.49
CA ILE A 97 -3.67 1.11 1.66
C ILE A 97 -3.90 0.66 3.09
N ALA A 98 -3.23 1.27 4.06
CA ALA A 98 -3.24 0.80 5.46
C ALA A 98 -4.64 0.91 6.09
N GLY A 99 -5.35 2.02 5.86
CA GLY A 99 -6.73 2.18 6.35
C GLY A 99 -7.69 1.11 5.80
N PRO A 100 -7.79 0.94 4.47
CA PRO A 100 -8.58 -0.13 3.85
C PRO A 100 -8.17 -1.54 4.30
N LEU A 101 -6.87 -1.78 4.52
CA LEU A 101 -6.37 -3.08 4.97
C LEU A 101 -6.80 -3.39 6.41
N TYR A 102 -6.73 -2.42 7.31
CA TYR A 102 -7.21 -2.56 8.69
C TYR A 102 -8.72 -2.85 8.73
N ARG A 103 -9.50 -2.23 7.85
CA ARG A 103 -10.93 -2.55 7.72
C ARG A 103 -11.14 -3.98 7.24
N ILE A 104 -10.40 -4.45 6.23
CA ILE A 104 -10.47 -5.83 5.77
C ILE A 104 -10.13 -6.80 6.91
N GLU A 105 -9.13 -6.52 7.72
CA GLU A 105 -8.76 -7.35 8.88
C GLU A 105 -9.96 -7.54 9.82
N LYS A 106 -10.69 -6.47 10.13
CA LYS A 106 -11.91 -6.52 10.94
C LYS A 106 -13.04 -7.31 10.28
N ASP A 107 -13.24 -7.11 8.97
CA ASP A 107 -14.24 -7.87 8.22
C ASP A 107 -13.88 -9.39 8.16
N VAL A 108 -12.59 -9.73 8.11
CA VAL A 108 -12.12 -11.13 8.17
C VAL A 108 -12.37 -11.75 9.55
N GLU A 109 -12.17 -10.99 10.64
CA GLU A 109 -12.50 -11.44 12.00
C GLU A 109 -14.00 -11.81 12.12
N GLU A 110 -14.89 -11.00 11.54
CA GLU A 110 -16.34 -11.29 11.50
C GLU A 110 -16.65 -12.58 10.71
N VAL A 111 -16.01 -12.78 9.56
CA VAL A 111 -16.15 -14.02 8.77
C VAL A 111 -15.63 -15.23 9.57
N ALA A 112 -14.50 -15.10 10.25
CA ALA A 112 -13.94 -16.15 11.11
C ALA A 112 -14.82 -16.48 12.32
N ALA A 113 -15.55 -15.48 12.84
CA ALA A 113 -16.56 -15.67 13.88
C ALA A 113 -17.82 -16.39 13.38
N GLY A 114 -17.95 -16.61 12.06
CA GLY A 114 -19.04 -17.34 11.42
C GLY A 114 -20.01 -16.46 10.63
N ASN A 115 -19.80 -15.15 10.55
CA ASN A 115 -20.68 -14.26 9.79
C ASN A 115 -20.31 -14.23 8.30
N LEU A 116 -20.87 -15.16 7.52
CA LEU A 116 -20.64 -15.27 6.08
C LEU A 116 -21.47 -14.26 5.25
N ASN A 117 -22.28 -13.42 5.90
CA ASN A 117 -22.96 -12.29 5.25
C ASN A 117 -22.11 -11.01 5.21
N THR A 118 -20.92 -11.04 5.81
CA THR A 118 -19.97 -9.93 5.78
C THR A 118 -19.56 -9.57 4.36
N ARG A 119 -19.50 -8.26 4.06
CA ARG A 119 -19.13 -7.72 2.75
C ARG A 119 -17.90 -6.83 2.87
N PHE A 120 -16.85 -7.17 2.12
CA PHE A 120 -15.64 -6.37 2.01
C PHE A 120 -15.89 -5.23 1.02
N ASN A 121 -16.24 -4.03 1.51
CA ASN A 121 -16.49 -2.86 0.66
C ASN A 121 -15.47 -1.75 0.92
N LEU A 122 -14.81 -1.28 -0.13
CA LEU A 122 -13.77 -0.26 -0.08
C LEU A 122 -14.16 1.01 -0.84
N ARG A 123 -13.58 2.14 -0.45
CA ARG A 123 -13.90 3.45 -1.03
C ARG A 123 -13.38 3.56 -2.45
N GLU A 124 -13.96 4.49 -3.21
CA GLU A 124 -13.44 4.80 -4.53
C GLU A 124 -12.02 5.38 -4.46
N GLY A 125 -11.10 4.79 -5.23
CA GLY A 125 -9.68 5.16 -5.21
C GLY A 125 -8.81 4.44 -4.18
N ASP A 126 -9.35 3.48 -3.40
CA ASP A 126 -8.54 2.55 -2.60
C ASP A 126 -7.80 1.55 -3.50
N GLU A 127 -6.54 1.28 -3.20
CA GLU A 127 -5.67 0.50 -4.10
C GLU A 127 -5.93 -1.01 -4.03
N ILE A 128 -6.55 -1.51 -2.96
CA ILE A 128 -6.74 -2.95 -2.70
C ILE A 128 -8.16 -3.46 -2.99
N LYS A 129 -8.95 -2.74 -3.81
CA LYS A 129 -10.31 -3.16 -4.23
C LYS A 129 -10.40 -4.58 -4.78
N THR A 130 -9.45 -4.97 -5.61
CA THR A 130 -9.40 -6.32 -6.21
C THR A 130 -9.27 -7.42 -5.15
N LEU A 131 -8.61 -7.13 -4.01
CA LEU A 131 -8.55 -8.05 -2.88
C LEU A 131 -9.92 -8.15 -2.21
N ALA A 132 -10.59 -7.02 -1.97
CA ALA A 132 -11.95 -6.99 -1.41
C ALA A 132 -12.95 -7.75 -2.30
N GLU A 133 -12.89 -7.60 -3.62
CA GLU A 133 -13.69 -8.36 -4.59
C GLU A 133 -13.41 -9.87 -4.49
N SER A 134 -12.13 -10.26 -4.41
CA SER A 134 -11.73 -11.66 -4.28
C SER A 134 -12.21 -12.27 -2.94
N LEU A 135 -12.15 -11.51 -1.86
CA LEU A 135 -12.65 -11.92 -0.54
C LEU A 135 -14.18 -12.04 -0.54
N ASN A 136 -14.89 -11.10 -1.17
CA ASN A 136 -16.34 -11.22 -1.36
C ASN A 136 -16.74 -12.47 -2.14
N TYR A 137 -15.98 -12.81 -3.18
CA TYR A 137 -16.20 -14.04 -3.94
C TYR A 137 -15.98 -15.28 -3.06
N MET A 138 -14.87 -15.32 -2.31
CA MET A 138 -14.56 -16.40 -1.37
C MET A 138 -15.68 -16.58 -0.33
N THR A 139 -16.09 -15.51 0.34
CA THR A 139 -17.16 -15.58 1.35
C THR A 139 -18.50 -15.98 0.75
N SER A 140 -18.81 -15.52 -0.47
CA SER A 140 -20.03 -15.94 -1.18
C SER A 140 -20.02 -17.42 -1.56
N SER A 141 -18.86 -17.97 -1.93
CA SER A 141 -18.70 -19.40 -2.21
C SER A 141 -18.92 -20.21 -0.93
N LEU A 142 -18.22 -19.85 0.16
CA LEU A 142 -18.37 -20.51 1.45
C LEU A 142 -19.81 -20.50 1.95
N ARG A 143 -20.52 -19.37 1.78
CA ARG A 143 -21.92 -19.25 2.16
C ARG A 143 -22.80 -20.24 1.39
N THR A 144 -22.62 -20.31 0.08
CA THR A 144 -23.35 -21.25 -0.79
C THR A 144 -23.12 -22.70 -0.36
N ASP A 145 -21.85 -23.07 -0.12
CA ASP A 145 -21.47 -24.42 0.29
C ASP A 145 -22.09 -24.78 1.65
N ILE A 146 -22.04 -23.88 2.63
CA ILE A 146 -22.66 -24.09 3.94
C ILE A 146 -24.18 -24.19 3.84
N ASP A 147 -24.84 -23.39 2.99
CA ASP A 147 -26.28 -23.46 2.77
C ASP A 147 -26.72 -24.76 2.09
N GLU A 148 -25.90 -25.31 1.19
CA GLU A 148 -26.09 -26.63 0.61
C GLU A 148 -25.95 -27.73 1.67
N ILE A 149 -24.87 -27.72 2.45
CA ILE A 149 -24.67 -28.68 3.53
C ILE A 149 -25.82 -28.63 4.55
N LYS A 150 -26.29 -27.43 4.93
CA LYS A 150 -27.46 -27.26 5.82
C LYS A 150 -28.74 -27.85 5.23
N ARG A 151 -28.93 -27.80 3.91
CA ARG A 151 -30.08 -28.43 3.24
C ARG A 151 -29.96 -29.95 3.24
N ASP A 152 -28.79 -30.49 2.92
CA ASP A 152 -28.54 -31.93 2.91
C ASP A 152 -28.68 -32.56 4.30
N VAL A 153 -28.16 -31.90 5.33
CA VAL A 153 -28.30 -32.34 6.73
C VAL A 153 -29.77 -32.38 7.15
N ARG A 154 -30.59 -31.38 6.78
CA ARG A 154 -32.05 -31.39 7.04
C ARG A 154 -32.77 -32.51 6.29
N ALA A 155 -32.37 -32.79 5.05
CA ALA A 155 -32.93 -33.90 4.29
C ALA A 155 -32.60 -35.26 4.95
N LEU A 156 -31.34 -35.47 5.35
CA LEU A 156 -30.89 -36.68 6.06
C LEU A 156 -31.62 -36.87 7.40
N GLU A 157 -31.80 -35.80 8.17
CA GLU A 157 -32.52 -35.82 9.46
C GLU A 157 -33.92 -36.43 9.32
N SER A 158 -34.61 -36.16 8.20
CA SER A 158 -35.95 -36.69 7.92
C SER A 158 -36.00 -38.17 7.50
N LEU A 159 -34.87 -38.72 7.04
CA LEU A 159 -34.77 -40.09 6.50
C LEU A 159 -34.21 -41.09 7.52
N VAL A 160 -33.47 -40.60 8.51
CA VAL A 160 -32.76 -41.44 9.48
C VAL A 160 -33.67 -41.85 10.63
N LYS A 161 -33.82 -43.18 10.81
CA LYS A 161 -34.55 -43.80 11.92
C LYS A 161 -33.64 -44.26 13.07
N GLU A 162 -32.35 -44.42 12.82
CA GLU A 162 -31.39 -44.92 13.80
C GLU A 162 -30.94 -43.79 14.75
N GLU A 163 -31.10 -44.02 16.06
CA GLU A 163 -30.89 -42.97 17.06
C GLU A 163 -29.42 -42.54 17.20
N ALA A 164 -28.49 -43.47 17.03
CA ALA A 164 -27.05 -43.17 17.03
C ALA A 164 -26.65 -42.22 15.88
N LEU A 165 -27.33 -42.30 14.73
CA LEU A 165 -27.08 -41.44 13.58
C LEU A 165 -27.75 -40.07 13.74
N LYS A 166 -28.92 -39.99 14.39
CA LYS A 166 -29.54 -38.70 14.77
C LYS A 166 -28.66 -37.88 15.69
N GLU A 167 -27.99 -38.48 16.68
CA GLU A 167 -27.05 -37.76 17.54
C GLU A 167 -25.86 -37.17 16.77
N LYS A 168 -25.36 -37.86 15.73
CA LYS A 168 -24.30 -37.34 14.86
C LYS A 168 -24.79 -36.17 14.01
N ILE A 169 -26.00 -36.28 13.45
CA ILE A 169 -26.64 -35.21 12.68
C ILE A 169 -26.86 -33.97 13.55
N ALA A 170 -27.33 -34.13 14.79
CA ALA A 170 -27.53 -33.04 15.74
C ALA A 170 -26.21 -32.29 16.03
N ARG A 171 -25.10 -33.02 16.24
CA ARG A 171 -23.76 -32.41 16.41
C ARG A 171 -23.30 -31.63 15.18
N ILE A 172 -23.52 -32.16 13.97
CA ILE A 172 -23.17 -31.44 12.73
C ILE A 172 -23.99 -30.17 12.60
N LYS A 173 -25.29 -30.23 12.91
CA LYS A 173 -26.20 -29.08 12.88
C LYS A 173 -25.74 -27.97 13.83
N GLU A 174 -25.35 -28.32 15.06
CA GLU A 174 -24.79 -27.37 16.03
C GLU A 174 -23.53 -26.65 15.49
N ILE A 175 -22.63 -27.38 14.79
CA ILE A 175 -21.46 -26.78 14.16
C ILE A 175 -21.86 -25.84 13.01
N LEU A 176 -22.81 -26.26 12.17
CA LEU A 176 -23.28 -25.47 11.03
C LEU A 176 -24.05 -24.21 11.46
N ASP A 177 -24.74 -24.26 12.59
CA ASP A 177 -25.49 -23.12 13.15
C ASP A 177 -24.57 -21.99 13.64
N LYS A 178 -23.29 -22.29 13.90
CA LYS A 178 -22.26 -21.24 14.13
C LYS A 178 -22.14 -20.29 12.94
N PHE A 179 -22.36 -20.79 11.72
CA PHE A 179 -22.24 -19.99 10.50
C PHE A 179 -23.56 -19.28 10.20
N LYS A 180 -23.55 -17.95 10.28
CA LYS A 180 -24.63 -17.08 9.81
C LYS A 180 -24.50 -16.92 8.30
N THR A 181 -25.31 -17.68 7.58
CA THR A 181 -25.46 -17.63 6.12
C THR A 181 -26.72 -16.88 5.74
#